data_AF-A0A832S4E2-F1
#
_entry.id   AF-A0A832S4E2-F1
#
_cell.length_a   1.000
_cell.length_b   1.000
_cell.length_c   1.000
_cell.angle_alpha   90.00
_cell.angle_beta   90.00
_cell.angle_gamma   90.00
#
_symmetry.space_group_name_H-M   'P 1'
#
loop_
_entity.id
_entity.type
_entity.pdbx_description
1 polymer ?
#
loop_
_entity_poly.entity_id
_entity_poly.type
_entity_poly.pdbx_seq_one_letter_code
_entity_poly.pdbx_strand_id
1 'polypeptide(L)' 'MAGNVFGQMFRITTWGESHGRAVGVVVDGLPAGLPFSEADIQKELDRRRPGQS' A
#
# COMPACT_ATOMS: atom_id res chain seq x y z
N MET A 1 6.31 11.01 -16.19
CA MET A 1 5.55 9.88 -15.60
C MET A 1 4.48 10.45 -14.69
N ALA A 2 3.28 10.67 -15.22
CA ALA A 2 2.12 11.19 -14.48
C ALA A 2 1.12 10.03 -14.40
N GLY A 3 0.87 9.50 -13.20
CA GLY A 3 -0.06 8.37 -13.03
C GLY A 3 0.16 7.52 -11.78
N ASN A 4 1.17 7.80 -10.97
CA ASN A 4 1.40 7.08 -9.70
C ASN A 4 0.62 7.65 -8.51
N VAL A 5 -0.23 8.66 -8.74
CA VAL A 5 -1.06 9.30 -7.72
C VAL A 5 -2.53 9.07 -8.03
N PHE A 6 -3.28 8.64 -7.02
CA PHE A 6 -4.73 8.49 -7.07
C PHE A 6 -5.39 9.19 -5.88
N GLY A 7 -6.50 9.89 -6.12
CA GLY A 7 -7.28 10.58 -5.08
C GLY A 7 -6.87 12.04 -4.81
N GLN A 8 -7.62 12.71 -3.93
CA GLN A 8 -7.41 14.12 -3.54
C GLN A 8 -7.24 14.28 -2.03
N MET A 9 -8.32 14.11 -1.26
CA MET A 9 -8.28 14.19 0.21
C MET A 9 -7.72 12.91 0.82
N PHE A 10 -8.23 11.75 0.40
CA PHE A 10 -7.58 10.46 0.60
C PHE A 10 -6.72 10.17 -0.62
N ARG A 11 -5.40 10.27 -0.45
CA ARG A 11 -4.45 10.27 -1.57
C ARG A 11 -3.49 9.10 -1.45
N ILE A 12 -3.27 8.41 -2.55
CA ILE A 12 -2.39 7.25 -2.65
C ILE A 12 -1.31 7.59 -3.67
N THR A 13 -0.04 7.47 -3.27
CA THR A 13 1.12 7.67 -4.15
C THR A 13 2.00 6.43 -4.15
N THR A 14 2.11 5.74 -5.28
CA THR A 14 2.93 4.53 -5.41
C THR A 14 4.33 4.83 -5.93
N TRP A 15 5.28 3.95 -5.61
CA TRP A 15 6.66 4.04 -6.06
C TRP A 15 7.35 2.67 -6.05
N GLY A 16 8.51 2.62 -6.72
CA GLY A 16 9.31 1.42 -6.87
C GLY A 16 8.97 0.62 -8.14
N GLU A 17 9.85 -0.31 -8.46
CA GLU A 17 9.80 -1.11 -9.69
C GLU A 17 9.87 -2.60 -9.34
N SER A 18 9.33 -3.46 -10.21
CA SER A 18 9.27 -4.90 -9.98
C SER A 18 10.64 -5.57 -9.82
N HIS A 19 11.67 -5.03 -10.46
CA HIS A 19 13.07 -5.50 -10.37
C HIS A 19 13.93 -4.60 -9.48
N GLY A 20 13.33 -3.63 -8.80
CA GLY A 20 14.00 -2.76 -7.85
C GLY A 20 14.19 -3.45 -6.49
N ARG A 21 14.93 -2.79 -5.61
CA ARG A 21 15.17 -3.28 -4.24
C ARG A 21 13.89 -3.37 -3.40
N ALA A 22 12.90 -2.51 -3.69
CA ALA A 22 11.63 -2.45 -2.99
C ALA A 22 10.54 -1.80 -3.85
N VAL A 23 9.29 -2.05 -3.47
CA VAL A 23 8.10 -1.34 -3.92
C VAL A 23 7.36 -0.79 -2.71
N GLY A 24 6.60 0.29 -2.88
CA GLY A 24 5.91 0.91 -1.77
C GLY A 24 4.83 1.91 -2.16
N VAL A 25 4.18 2.44 -1.13
CA VAL A 25 3.08 3.40 -1.25
C VAL A 25 3.10 4.36 -0.08
N VAL A 26 2.74 5.62 -0.35
CA VAL A 26 2.41 6.63 0.65
C VAL A 26 0.91 6.87 0.61
N VAL A 27 0.25 6.87 1.77
CA VAL A 27 -1.19 7.10 1.89
C VAL A 27 -1.41 8.29 2.82
N ASP A 28 -2.04 9.34 2.28
CA ASP A 28 -2.36 10.57 2.99
C ASP A 28 -3.88 10.70 3.23
N GLY A 29 -4.25 11.52 4.22
CA GLY A 29 -5.65 11.82 4.53
C GLY A 29 -6.33 10.83 5.48
N LEU A 30 -5.55 10.00 6.17
CA LEU A 30 -6.07 9.13 7.20
C LEU A 30 -6.48 9.94 8.44
N PRO A 31 -7.67 9.67 9.03
CA PRO A 31 -8.07 10.29 10.28
C PRO A 31 -7.17 9.83 11.43
N ALA A 32 -6.86 10.74 12.35
CA ALA A 32 -6.11 10.40 13.55
C ALA A 32 -6.89 9.44 14.46
N GLY A 33 -6.16 8.60 15.20
CA GLY A 33 -6.74 7.65 16.14
C GLY A 33 -7.30 6.37 15.52
N LEU A 34 -7.14 6.18 14.21
CA LEU A 34 -7.43 4.89 13.57
C LEU A 34 -6.39 3.85 14.02
N PRO A 35 -6.81 2.76 14.70
CA PRO A 35 -5.90 1.67 15.02
C PRO A 35 -5.41 1.02 13.73
N PHE A 36 -4.09 0.89 13.57
CA PHE A 36 -3.48 0.34 12.37
C PHE A 36 -2.18 -0.35 12.72
N SER A 37 -1.94 -1.52 12.13
CA SER A 37 -0.74 -2.31 12.32
C SER A 37 -0.28 -2.95 11.01
N GLU A 38 0.96 -3.42 10.97
CA GLU A 38 1.50 -4.14 9.82
C GLU A 38 0.76 -5.44 9.54
N ALA A 39 0.19 -6.07 10.58
CA ALA A 39 -0.58 -7.31 10.46
C ALA A 39 -1.84 -7.14 9.61
N ASP A 40 -2.47 -5.96 9.66
CA ASP A 40 -3.64 -5.62 8.84
C ASP A 40 -3.27 -5.62 7.35
N ILE A 41 -2.08 -5.12 7.00
CA ILE A 41 -1.56 -5.10 5.62
C ILE A 41 -1.13 -6.51 5.20
N GLN A 42 -0.40 -7.22 6.05
CA GLN A 42 0.17 -8.53 5.72
C GLN A 42 -0.92 -9.54 5.38
N LYS A 43 -2.02 -9.53 6.13
CA LYS A 43 -3.20 -10.37 5.85
C LYS A 43 -3.71 -10.17 4.42
N GLU A 44 -3.82 -8.93 3.96
CA GLU A 44 -4.30 -8.63 2.60
C GLU A 44 -3.26 -8.99 1.53
N LEU A 45 -1.97 -8.87 1.83
CA LEU A 45 -0.90 -9.34 0.93
C LEU A 45 -0.92 -10.86 0.79
N ASP A 46 -1.10 -11.60 1.88
CA ASP A 46 -1.14 -13.07 1.89
C ASP A 46 -2.34 -13.60 1.11
N ARG A 47 -3.50 -12.93 1.20
CA ARG A 47 -4.69 -13.27 0.40
C ARG A 47 -4.44 -13.23 -1.11
N ARG A 48 -3.48 -12.43 -1.58
CA ARG A 48 -3.10 -12.36 -3.00
C ARG A 48 -2.26 -13.55 -3.47
N ARG A 49 -1.81 -14.41 -2.54
CA ARG A 49 -1.04 -15.63 -2.83
C ARG A 49 -1.79 -16.87 -2.31
N PRO A 50 -2.90 -17.27 -2.96
CA PRO A 50 -3.62 -18.48 -2.58
C PRO A 50 -2.74 -19.72 -2.87
N GLY A 51 -2.43 -20.49 -1.82
CA GLY A 51 -1.54 -21.66 -1.90
C GLY A 51 -0.21 -21.44 -1.18
N GLN A 52 -0.27 -21.30 0.15
CA GLN A 52 0.92 -21.42 1.00
C GLN A 52 1.05 -22.90 1.37
N SER A 53 1.81 -23.65 0.58
CA SER A 53 2.15 -25.07 0.84
C SER A 53 3.63 -25.28 0.55
#